data_AF-A0A7X9PAJ8-F1
#
_entry.id   AF-A0A7X9PAJ8-F1
#
_cell.length_a   1.000
_cell.length_b   1.000
_cell.length_c   1.000
_cell.angle_alpha   90.00
_cell.angle_beta   90.00
_cell.angle_gamma   90.00
#
_symmetry.space_group_name_H-M   'P 1'
#
loop_
_entity.id
_entity.type
_entity.pdbx_description
1 polymer ?
#
loop_
_entity_poly.entity_id
_entity_poly.type
_entity_poly.pdbx_seq_one_letter_code
_entity_poly.pdbx_strand_id
1 'polypeptide(L)'
;ADALKLFLKEDVIPSKADRLAFILAPGIVFLPAYLVYVVIPFGPGVVAADLNVGLLFISAIASVGVIGFIVAGWASNNKYSLLGGMRSAAQIVSYEVPLVLAMIAPVILVGSLRLSDIVNAQTGWWFVLISPIMAIVYLTAGLAEVNLTPFDMVEAESELVAGFSTEYSGMKFALFFLAEFANTFTTSAILTCLYLGGWHLLPFDLFGVNSWMGGAGMLGRLAAVFVFLVKVWAVVFFTMWIRATLPRIRVDQLMEFGWKALIPISLGGVLVNGLVIALPFSRSAQFGMLAALNWALLALALALGKGKRVTMGSPRKGITRVTVPERSRV
;
A
#
# COMPACT_ATOMS: atom_id res chain seq x y z
N ALA A 1 26.02 -0.86 6.71
CA ALA A 1 26.74 -2.03 7.23
C ALA A 1 26.11 -3.33 6.71
N ASP A 2 24.81 -3.55 6.93
CA ASP A 2 24.14 -4.80 6.53
C ASP A 2 24.12 -5.06 5.03
N ALA A 3 23.90 -4.03 4.20
CA ALA A 3 23.99 -4.18 2.74
C ALA A 3 25.38 -4.67 2.28
N LEU A 4 26.45 -4.09 2.82
CA LEU A 4 27.83 -4.49 2.51
C LEU A 4 28.10 -5.93 2.98
N LYS A 5 27.59 -6.30 4.16
CA LYS A 5 27.67 -7.67 4.69
C LYS A 5 26.96 -8.67 3.77
N LEU A 6 25.75 -8.36 3.30
CA LEU A 6 24.99 -9.25 2.40
C LEU A 6 25.64 -9.35 1.02
N PHE A 7 26.31 -8.31 0.55
CA PHE A 7 27.05 -8.32 -0.71
C PHE A 7 28.29 -9.22 -0.66
N LEU A 8 28.98 -9.25 0.48
CA LEU A 8 30.16 -10.11 0.69
C LEU A 8 29.81 -11.56 1.05
N LYS A 9 28.55 -11.83 1.37
CA LYS A 9 28.08 -13.16 1.78
C LYS A 9 28.00 -14.08 0.58
N GLU A 10 28.28 -15.36 0.81
CA GLU A 10 28.16 -16.40 -0.21
C GLU A 10 26.72 -16.50 -0.74
N ASP A 11 26.60 -16.51 -2.08
CA ASP A 11 25.34 -16.68 -2.81
C ASP A 11 25.15 -18.17 -3.15
N VAL A 12 24.28 -18.85 -2.40
CA VAL A 12 24.02 -20.27 -2.54
C VAL A 12 22.77 -20.47 -3.39
N ILE A 13 22.88 -21.32 -4.41
CA ILE A 13 21.74 -21.72 -5.25
C ILE A 13 21.45 -23.20 -4.99
N PRO A 14 20.22 -23.57 -4.58
CA PRO A 14 19.87 -24.97 -4.37
C PRO A 14 20.05 -25.81 -5.65
N SER A 15 20.53 -27.04 -5.52
CA SER A 15 20.85 -27.90 -6.66
C SER A 15 19.65 -28.25 -7.55
N LYS A 16 18.45 -28.31 -6.95
CA LYS A 16 17.19 -28.60 -7.64
C LYS A 16 16.41 -27.34 -8.01
N ALA A 17 16.92 -26.14 -7.75
CA ALA A 17 16.27 -24.89 -8.11
C ALA A 17 16.38 -24.63 -9.63
N ASP A 18 15.38 -23.95 -10.20
CA ASP A 18 15.49 -23.40 -11.55
C ASP A 18 16.40 -22.17 -11.51
N ARG A 19 17.63 -22.32 -12.04
CA ARG A 19 18.67 -21.28 -11.94
C ARG A 19 18.27 -19.96 -12.59
N LEU A 20 17.61 -19.99 -13.75
CA LEU A 20 17.27 -18.76 -14.46
C LEU A 20 16.21 -18.00 -13.69
N ALA A 21 15.14 -18.68 -13.31
CA ALA A 21 14.05 -18.09 -12.54
C ALA A 21 14.53 -17.59 -11.17
N PHE A 22 15.41 -18.33 -10.50
CA PHE A 22 15.95 -17.98 -9.18
C PHE A 22 16.84 -16.72 -9.22
N ILE A 23 17.61 -16.51 -10.29
CA ILE A 23 18.44 -15.31 -10.42
C ILE A 23 17.59 -14.10 -10.84
N LEU A 24 16.58 -14.30 -11.67
CA LEU A 24 15.75 -13.21 -12.20
C LEU A 24 14.67 -12.73 -11.22
N ALA A 25 14.14 -13.60 -10.36
CA ALA A 25 13.02 -13.25 -9.48
C ALA A 25 13.27 -12.01 -8.59
N PRO A 26 14.43 -11.86 -7.92
CA PRO A 26 14.72 -10.64 -7.17
C PRO A 26 14.75 -9.39 -8.04
N GLY A 27 15.24 -9.49 -9.29
CA GLY A 27 15.25 -8.39 -10.24
C GLY A 27 13.85 -7.97 -10.70
N ILE A 28 12.95 -8.94 -10.87
CA ILE A 28 11.53 -8.70 -11.24
C ILE A 28 10.78 -8.00 -10.10
N VAL A 29 11.12 -8.24 -8.83
CA VAL A 29 10.52 -7.51 -7.69
C VAL A 29 11.19 -6.14 -7.48
N PHE A 30 12.51 -6.08 -7.62
CA PHE A 30 13.28 -4.86 -7.39
C PHE A 30 13.00 -3.76 -8.43
N LEU A 31 13.00 -4.11 -9.72
CA LEU A 31 12.90 -3.09 -10.78
C LEU A 31 11.59 -2.28 -10.72
N PRO A 32 10.40 -2.90 -10.57
CA PRO A 32 9.15 -2.16 -10.41
C PRO A 32 9.13 -1.22 -9.21
N ALA A 33 9.68 -1.64 -8.07
CA ALA A 33 9.70 -0.84 -6.84
C ALA A 33 10.41 0.51 -7.04
N TYR A 34 11.39 0.56 -7.95
CA TYR A 34 12.16 1.78 -8.27
C TYR A 34 11.63 2.53 -9.50
N LEU A 35 11.03 1.86 -10.47
CA LEU A 35 10.50 2.53 -11.68
C LEU A 35 9.35 3.49 -11.35
N VAL A 36 8.59 3.23 -10.30
CA VAL A 36 7.48 4.10 -9.86
C VAL A 36 7.95 5.52 -9.51
N TYR A 37 9.19 5.70 -9.04
CA TYR A 37 9.72 7.02 -8.67
C TYR A 37 9.84 8.00 -9.86
N VAL A 38 9.83 7.50 -11.10
CA VAL A 38 9.93 8.33 -12.30
C VAL A 38 8.79 9.35 -12.38
N VAL A 39 7.60 8.97 -11.91
CA VAL A 39 6.39 9.80 -12.02
C VAL A 39 6.04 10.55 -10.74
N ILE A 40 6.74 10.29 -9.63
CA ILE A 40 6.44 10.94 -8.33
C ILE A 40 7.00 12.36 -8.35
N PRO A 41 6.14 13.39 -8.17
CA PRO A 41 6.60 14.76 -8.14
C PRO A 41 7.00 15.16 -6.72
N PHE A 42 8.26 15.51 -6.52
CA PHE A 42 8.81 15.88 -5.21
C PHE A 42 8.59 17.36 -4.88
N GLY A 43 8.32 18.20 -5.88
CA GLY A 43 8.11 19.62 -5.74
C GLY A 43 7.70 20.28 -7.06
N PRO A 44 7.43 21.60 -7.07
CA PRO A 44 7.04 22.34 -8.27
C PRO A 44 8.07 22.21 -9.39
N GLY A 45 7.74 21.44 -10.44
CA GLY A 45 8.64 21.15 -11.56
C GLY A 45 9.82 20.23 -11.22
N VAL A 46 9.79 19.57 -10.05
CA VAL A 46 10.79 18.59 -9.62
C VAL A 46 10.19 17.19 -9.73
N VAL A 47 10.17 16.68 -10.95
CA VAL A 47 9.68 15.35 -11.33
C VAL A 47 10.54 14.84 -12.47
N ALA A 48 10.85 13.54 -12.50
CA ALA A 48 11.71 12.99 -13.54
C ALA A 48 10.99 12.93 -14.90
N ALA A 49 9.76 12.41 -14.93
CA ALA A 49 8.88 12.48 -16.09
C ALA A 49 7.43 12.71 -15.67
N ASP A 50 6.87 13.85 -16.07
CA ASP A 50 5.49 14.20 -15.76
C ASP A 50 4.50 13.59 -16.78
N LEU A 51 4.13 12.32 -16.54
CA LEU A 51 3.27 11.58 -17.46
C LEU A 51 1.78 11.95 -17.27
N ASN A 52 1.07 12.16 -18.38
CA ASN A 52 -0.39 12.39 -18.38
C ASN A 52 -1.17 11.22 -17.75
N VAL A 53 -0.61 10.01 -17.83
CA VAL A 53 -1.17 8.76 -17.31
C VAL A 53 -0.39 8.26 -16.08
N GLY A 54 0.15 9.19 -15.28
CA GLY A 54 1.03 8.88 -14.15
C GLY A 54 0.46 7.82 -13.21
N LEU A 55 -0.79 7.96 -12.76
CA LEU A 55 -1.40 6.96 -11.87
C LEU A 55 -1.59 5.58 -12.51
N LEU A 56 -1.92 5.53 -13.80
CA LEU A 56 -2.07 4.26 -14.52
C LEU A 56 -0.72 3.55 -14.67
N PHE A 57 0.34 4.32 -14.91
CA PHE A 57 1.71 3.82 -14.94
C PHE A 57 2.12 3.19 -13.60
N ILE A 58 1.78 3.84 -12.48
CA ILE A 58 2.04 3.29 -11.14
C ILE A 58 1.33 1.96 -10.95
N SER A 59 0.03 1.90 -11.21
CA SER A 59 -0.73 0.65 -11.05
C SER A 59 -0.18 -0.45 -11.96
N ALA A 60 0.15 -0.15 -13.21
CA ALA A 60 0.65 -1.14 -14.16
C ALA A 60 2.01 -1.72 -13.74
N ILE A 61 2.89 -0.90 -13.17
CA ILE A 61 4.20 -1.35 -12.71
C ILE A 61 4.08 -2.12 -11.40
N ALA A 62 3.23 -1.69 -10.47
CA ALA A 62 2.98 -2.41 -9.23
C ALA A 62 2.52 -3.85 -9.47
N SER A 63 1.64 -4.08 -10.46
CA SER A 63 1.16 -5.42 -10.84
C SER A 63 2.29 -6.38 -11.26
N VAL A 64 3.40 -5.87 -11.82
CA VAL A 64 4.53 -6.71 -12.26
C VAL A 64 5.24 -7.35 -11.06
N GLY A 65 5.24 -6.68 -9.89
CA GLY A 65 5.86 -7.19 -8.67
C GLY A 65 5.29 -8.54 -8.21
N VAL A 66 3.99 -8.77 -8.44
CA VAL A 66 3.29 -10.03 -8.10
C VAL A 66 3.95 -11.22 -8.79
N ILE A 67 4.32 -11.07 -10.06
CA ILE A 67 4.96 -12.12 -10.85
C ILE A 67 6.30 -12.50 -10.22
N GLY A 68 7.07 -11.52 -9.75
CA GLY A 68 8.35 -11.75 -9.11
C GLY A 68 8.25 -12.62 -7.85
N PHE A 69 7.22 -12.44 -7.02
CA PHE A 69 7.01 -13.26 -5.83
C PHE A 69 6.62 -14.72 -6.16
N ILE A 70 5.80 -14.94 -7.18
CA ILE A 70 5.43 -16.29 -7.64
C ILE A 70 6.66 -17.01 -8.19
N VAL A 71 7.41 -16.34 -9.07
CA VAL A 71 8.64 -16.90 -9.65
C VAL A 71 9.65 -17.20 -8.56
N ALA A 72 9.77 -16.35 -7.53
CA ALA A 72 10.67 -16.58 -6.41
C ALA A 72 10.33 -17.86 -5.64
N GLY A 73 9.05 -18.07 -5.32
CA GLY A 73 8.57 -19.27 -4.62
C GLY A 73 8.69 -20.54 -5.47
N TRP A 74 8.39 -20.45 -6.77
CA TRP A 74 8.48 -21.57 -7.71
C TRP A 74 9.94 -21.99 -7.97
N ALA A 75 10.82 -21.04 -8.24
CA ALA A 75 12.21 -21.31 -8.59
C ALA A 75 12.99 -22.00 -7.48
N SER A 76 12.61 -21.75 -6.23
CA SER A 76 13.24 -22.28 -5.02
C SER A 76 13.10 -23.80 -4.85
N ASN A 77 12.17 -24.45 -5.58
CA ASN A 77 11.89 -25.89 -5.51
C ASN A 77 11.73 -26.44 -4.08
N ASN A 78 11.11 -25.65 -3.20
CA ASN A 78 10.75 -26.01 -1.84
C ASN A 78 9.22 -25.86 -1.67
N LYS A 79 8.56 -26.88 -1.10
CA LYS A 79 7.11 -26.89 -0.90
C LYS A 79 6.64 -25.70 -0.05
N TYR A 80 7.40 -25.31 0.98
CA TYR A 80 7.04 -24.19 1.84
C TYR A 80 7.18 -22.85 1.13
N SER A 81 8.24 -22.67 0.34
CA SER A 81 8.46 -21.44 -0.43
C SER A 81 7.47 -21.27 -1.56
N LEU A 82 7.06 -22.36 -2.21
CA LEU A 82 5.98 -22.33 -3.20
C LEU A 82 4.65 -21.92 -2.55
N LEU A 83 4.30 -22.50 -1.41
CA LEU A 83 3.10 -22.12 -0.67
C LEU A 83 3.13 -20.65 -0.21
N GLY A 84 4.30 -20.16 0.22
CA GLY A 84 4.50 -18.75 0.58
C GLY A 84 4.34 -17.80 -0.61
N GLY A 85 4.95 -18.11 -1.75
CA GLY A 85 4.82 -17.32 -2.98
C GLY A 85 3.39 -17.28 -3.53
N MET A 86 2.65 -18.40 -3.46
CA MET A 86 1.25 -18.43 -3.90
C MET A 86 0.33 -17.64 -2.96
N ARG A 87 0.59 -17.69 -1.64
CA ARG A 87 -0.16 -16.91 -0.65
C ARG A 87 0.10 -15.41 -0.79
N SER A 88 1.34 -15.00 -1.01
CA SER A 88 1.68 -13.59 -1.22
C SER A 88 1.06 -13.03 -2.48
N ALA A 89 1.11 -13.78 -3.57
CA ALA A 89 0.44 -13.38 -4.81
C ALA A 89 -1.07 -13.22 -4.62
N ALA A 90 -1.73 -14.17 -3.96
CA ALA A 90 -3.16 -14.08 -3.69
C ALA A 90 -3.51 -12.86 -2.82
N GLN A 91 -2.67 -12.54 -1.84
CA GLN A 91 -2.84 -11.36 -1.00
C GLN A 91 -2.67 -10.07 -1.81
N ILE A 92 -1.54 -9.89 -2.50
CA ILE A 92 -1.23 -8.65 -3.21
C ILE A 92 -2.32 -8.37 -4.26
N VAL A 93 -2.72 -9.37 -5.05
CA VAL A 93 -3.80 -9.22 -6.05
C VAL A 93 -5.13 -8.83 -5.40
N SER A 94 -5.47 -9.40 -4.25
CA SER A 94 -6.73 -9.10 -3.56
C SER A 94 -6.79 -7.65 -3.05
N TYR A 95 -5.65 -7.07 -2.66
CA TYR A 95 -5.56 -5.72 -2.13
C TYR A 95 -5.22 -4.65 -3.18
N GLU A 96 -4.74 -5.06 -4.35
CA GLU A 96 -4.51 -4.17 -5.48
C GLU A 96 -5.81 -3.51 -5.98
N VAL A 97 -6.91 -4.27 -6.04
CA VAL A 97 -8.22 -3.75 -6.46
C VAL A 97 -8.71 -2.59 -5.58
N PRO A 98 -8.85 -2.74 -4.24
CA PRO A 98 -9.26 -1.62 -3.40
C PRO A 98 -8.24 -0.47 -3.36
N LEU A 99 -6.94 -0.76 -3.51
CA LEU A 99 -5.91 0.28 -3.63
C LEU A 99 -6.14 1.15 -4.86
N VAL A 100 -6.33 0.54 -6.04
CA VAL A 100 -6.57 1.25 -7.30
C VAL A 100 -7.88 2.05 -7.25
N LEU A 101 -8.95 1.47 -6.70
CA LEU A 101 -10.21 2.20 -6.49
C LEU A 101 -10.03 3.40 -5.55
N ALA A 102 -9.20 3.26 -4.52
CA ALA A 102 -8.85 4.37 -3.64
C ALA A 102 -7.98 5.43 -4.32
N MET A 103 -7.15 5.07 -5.30
CA MET A 103 -6.42 6.04 -6.14
C MET A 103 -7.32 6.79 -7.12
N ILE A 104 -8.42 6.19 -7.56
CA ILE A 104 -9.38 6.82 -8.49
C ILE A 104 -10.20 7.93 -7.82
N ALA A 105 -10.47 7.84 -6.51
CA ALA A 105 -11.21 8.86 -5.77
C ALA A 105 -10.69 10.30 -5.99
N PRO A 106 -9.39 10.60 -5.77
CA PRO A 106 -8.84 11.93 -6.04
C PRO A 106 -8.79 12.28 -7.54
N VAL A 107 -8.67 11.29 -8.43
CA VAL A 107 -8.72 11.51 -9.89
C VAL A 107 -10.08 12.07 -10.30
N ILE A 108 -11.17 11.54 -9.74
CA ILE A 108 -12.53 12.02 -10.03
C ILE A 108 -12.71 13.47 -9.57
N LEU A 109 -12.11 13.85 -8.42
CA LEU A 109 -12.17 15.22 -7.90
C LEU A 109 -11.43 16.24 -8.79
N VAL A 110 -10.32 15.83 -9.40
CA VAL A 110 -9.44 16.72 -10.17
C VAL A 110 -9.74 16.69 -11.67
N GLY A 111 -10.15 15.54 -12.20
CA GLY A 111 -10.32 15.29 -13.64
C GLY A 111 -9.01 15.06 -14.40
N SER A 112 -7.91 14.73 -13.71
CA SER A 112 -6.61 14.43 -14.32
C SER A 112 -5.97 13.19 -13.69
N LEU A 113 -5.26 12.40 -14.50
CA LEU A 113 -4.47 11.24 -14.06
C LEU A 113 -2.99 11.59 -13.80
N ARG A 114 -2.59 12.83 -14.08
CA ARG A 114 -1.25 13.35 -13.83
C ARG A 114 -1.08 13.67 -12.34
N LEU A 115 -0.02 13.15 -11.72
CA LEU A 115 0.21 13.35 -10.28
C LEU A 115 0.47 14.83 -9.94
N SER A 116 1.21 15.56 -10.76
CA SER A 116 1.46 17.00 -10.53
C SER A 116 0.16 17.81 -10.49
N ASP A 117 -0.80 17.51 -11.37
CA ASP A 117 -2.09 18.20 -11.39
C ASP A 117 -2.91 17.87 -10.13
N ILE A 118 -2.84 16.63 -9.67
CA ILE A 118 -3.52 16.19 -8.43
C ILE A 118 -2.95 16.92 -7.22
N VAL A 119 -1.62 17.04 -7.10
CA VAL A 119 -1.00 17.79 -6.00
C VAL A 119 -1.38 19.27 -6.05
N ASN A 120 -1.32 19.90 -7.24
CA ASN A 120 -1.68 21.32 -7.41
C ASN A 120 -3.16 21.60 -7.12
N ALA A 121 -4.05 20.63 -7.34
CA ALA A 121 -5.47 20.76 -7.00
C ALA A 121 -5.73 20.79 -5.48
N GLN A 122 -4.74 20.42 -4.66
CA GLN A 122 -4.83 20.38 -3.19
C GLN A 122 -4.34 21.67 -2.51
N THR A 123 -4.21 22.77 -3.26
CA THR A 123 -3.81 24.10 -2.74
C THR A 123 -4.81 24.72 -1.75
N GLY A 124 -6.08 24.28 -1.77
CA GLY A 124 -7.13 24.81 -0.88
C GLY A 124 -7.55 23.86 0.25
N TRP A 125 -7.72 22.57 -0.03
CA TRP A 125 -8.02 21.56 0.97
C TRP A 125 -7.33 20.25 0.58
N TRP A 126 -6.76 19.57 1.57
CA TRP A 126 -6.22 18.22 1.39
C TRP A 126 -7.35 17.21 1.18
N PHE A 127 -7.14 16.26 0.27
CA PHE A 127 -8.18 15.25 0.00
C PHE A 127 -8.37 14.27 1.16
N VAL A 128 -7.43 14.15 2.11
CA VAL A 128 -7.70 13.46 3.40
C VAL A 128 -8.93 14.05 4.09
N LEU A 129 -9.11 15.36 4.06
CA LEU A 129 -10.21 16.04 4.76
C LEU A 129 -11.54 15.93 4.01
N ILE A 130 -11.49 15.75 2.69
CA ILE A 130 -12.67 15.63 1.83
C ILE A 130 -13.15 14.18 1.76
N SER A 131 -12.24 13.24 1.59
CA SER A 131 -12.52 11.80 1.43
C SER A 131 -11.68 10.94 2.39
N PRO A 132 -11.83 11.10 3.72
CA PRO A 132 -11.07 10.34 4.72
C PRO A 132 -11.28 8.83 4.60
N ILE A 133 -12.47 8.36 4.19
CA ILE A 133 -12.75 6.93 4.02
C ILE A 133 -11.84 6.34 2.95
N MET A 134 -11.69 7.02 1.81
CA MET A 134 -10.85 6.53 0.71
C MET A 134 -9.36 6.60 1.07
N ALA A 135 -8.94 7.61 1.83
CA ALA A 135 -7.59 7.67 2.39
C ALA A 135 -7.30 6.48 3.33
N ILE A 136 -8.25 6.10 4.19
CA ILE A 136 -8.13 4.92 5.06
C ILE A 136 -8.07 3.64 4.23
N VAL A 137 -8.93 3.50 3.21
CA VAL A 137 -8.88 2.33 2.32
C VAL A 137 -7.52 2.24 1.62
N TYR A 138 -7.02 3.34 1.06
CA TYR A 138 -5.69 3.37 0.45
C TYR A 138 -4.61 2.96 1.45
N LEU A 139 -4.61 3.52 2.67
CA LEU A 139 -3.61 3.19 3.67
C LEU A 139 -3.66 1.72 4.07
N THR A 140 -4.86 1.18 4.32
CA THR A 140 -5.03 -0.23 4.70
C THR A 140 -4.65 -1.20 3.58
N ALA A 141 -5.01 -0.89 2.33
CA ALA A 141 -4.63 -1.69 1.17
C ALA A 141 -3.14 -1.59 0.87
N GLY A 142 -2.55 -0.39 0.98
CA GLY A 142 -1.13 -0.17 0.82
C GLY A 142 -0.27 -0.87 1.88
N LEU A 143 -0.75 -0.94 3.13
CA LEU A 143 -0.10 -1.75 4.18
C LEU A 143 -0.09 -3.24 3.82
N ALA A 144 -1.20 -3.75 3.25
CA ALA A 144 -1.32 -5.14 2.84
C ALA A 144 -0.46 -5.48 1.61
N GLU A 145 -0.28 -4.53 0.69
CA GLU A 145 0.58 -4.68 -0.49
C GLU A 145 2.06 -4.72 -0.12
N VAL A 146 2.50 -3.88 0.81
CA VAL A 146 3.89 -3.82 1.29
C VAL A 146 4.25 -5.01 2.19
N ASN A 147 3.26 -5.82 2.60
CA ASN A 147 3.44 -6.98 3.48
C ASN A 147 3.97 -6.64 4.88
N LEU A 148 3.67 -5.44 5.38
CA LEU A 148 3.99 -5.05 6.75
C LEU A 148 2.98 -5.63 7.74
N THR A 149 3.44 -6.03 8.93
CA THR A 149 2.59 -6.35 10.09
C THR A 149 1.57 -5.23 10.31
N PRO A 150 0.27 -5.52 10.43
CA PRO A 150 -0.38 -6.79 10.76
C PRO A 150 -0.66 -7.75 9.59
N PHE A 151 -0.22 -7.42 8.37
CA PHE A 151 -0.51 -8.12 7.12
C PHE A 151 0.72 -8.85 6.54
N ASP A 152 1.66 -9.24 7.41
CA ASP A 152 2.91 -9.95 7.12
C ASP A 152 2.73 -11.47 6.88
N MET A 153 1.66 -11.85 6.19
CA MET A 153 1.32 -13.28 5.97
C MET A 153 2.18 -13.97 4.92
N VAL A 154 3.05 -13.20 4.29
CA VAL A 154 3.95 -13.61 3.22
C VAL A 154 5.23 -14.24 3.77
N GLU A 155 5.86 -13.61 4.76
CA GLU A 155 7.05 -14.14 5.42
C GLU A 155 6.67 -15.15 6.51
N ALA A 156 5.58 -14.85 7.24
CA ALA A 156 4.87 -15.75 8.15
C ALA A 156 5.76 -16.78 8.86
N GLU A 157 6.74 -16.32 9.65
CA GLU A 157 7.79 -17.19 10.22
C GLU A 157 7.23 -18.41 10.95
N SER A 158 6.12 -18.24 11.68
CA SER A 158 5.47 -19.30 12.45
C SER A 158 4.82 -20.41 11.59
N GLU A 159 4.55 -20.15 10.31
CA GLU A 159 3.86 -21.09 9.40
C GLU A 159 4.75 -21.54 8.24
N LEU A 160 5.59 -20.65 7.72
CA LEU A 160 6.33 -20.81 6.46
C LEU A 160 7.83 -20.48 6.59
N VAL A 161 8.34 -20.28 7.81
CA VAL A 161 9.74 -19.93 8.14
C VAL A 161 10.16 -18.55 7.63
N ALA A 162 10.16 -18.33 6.32
CA ALA A 162 10.35 -17.02 5.68
C ALA A 162 9.59 -16.91 4.33
N GLY A 163 8.70 -17.86 4.03
CA GLY A 163 7.89 -17.85 2.81
C GLY A 163 8.73 -17.98 1.54
N PHE A 164 8.56 -17.03 0.61
CA PHE A 164 9.23 -17.06 -0.70
C PHE A 164 10.74 -16.79 -0.62
N SER A 165 11.23 -16.16 0.46
CA SER A 165 12.63 -15.74 0.60
C SER A 165 13.52 -16.79 1.28
N THR A 166 12.96 -17.89 1.79
CA THR A 166 13.66 -18.91 2.60
C THR A 166 14.94 -19.46 1.97
N GLU A 167 14.96 -19.69 0.66
CA GLU A 167 16.11 -20.27 -0.03
C GLU A 167 17.11 -19.22 -0.54
N TYR A 168 16.81 -17.92 -0.43
CA TYR A 168 17.64 -16.86 -0.96
C TYR A 168 18.71 -16.41 0.06
N SER A 169 19.97 -16.31 -0.38
CA SER A 169 21.08 -15.80 0.42
C SER A 169 21.73 -14.57 -0.22
N GLY A 170 22.59 -13.90 0.57
CA GLY A 170 23.47 -12.83 0.11
C GLY A 170 22.73 -11.70 -0.60
N MET A 171 23.19 -11.35 -1.81
CA MET A 171 22.68 -10.22 -2.58
C MET A 171 21.23 -10.41 -3.05
N LYS A 172 20.82 -11.63 -3.41
CA LYS A 172 19.44 -11.87 -3.89
C LYS A 172 18.41 -11.64 -2.80
N PHE A 173 18.73 -12.08 -1.58
CA PHE A 173 17.95 -11.78 -0.38
C PHE A 173 17.90 -10.26 -0.11
N ALA A 174 19.05 -9.58 -0.22
CA ALA A 174 19.14 -8.14 -0.02
C ALA A 174 18.23 -7.36 -0.99
N LEU A 175 18.11 -7.81 -2.25
CA LEU A 175 17.24 -7.17 -3.24
C LEU A 175 15.75 -7.27 -2.87
N PHE A 176 15.29 -8.38 -2.30
CA PHE A 176 13.90 -8.48 -1.81
C PHE A 176 13.62 -7.52 -0.65
N PHE A 177 14.52 -7.48 0.34
CA PHE A 177 14.39 -6.54 1.46
C PHE A 177 14.43 -5.09 0.99
N LEU A 178 15.36 -4.77 0.09
CA LEU A 178 15.47 -3.42 -0.46
C LEU A 178 14.21 -3.02 -1.24
N ALA A 179 13.62 -3.95 -1.99
CA ALA A 179 12.35 -3.71 -2.68
C ALA A 179 11.18 -3.49 -1.72
N GLU A 180 11.11 -4.22 -0.60
CA GLU A 180 10.08 -4.03 0.43
C GLU A 180 10.18 -2.64 1.09
N PHE A 181 11.40 -2.22 1.45
CA PHE A 181 11.62 -0.87 1.98
C PHE A 181 11.32 0.21 0.94
N ALA A 182 11.73 0.01 -0.32
CA ALA A 182 11.42 0.92 -1.41
C ALA A 182 9.91 1.04 -1.62
N ASN A 183 9.17 -0.08 -1.61
CA ASN A 183 7.71 -0.09 -1.72
C ASN A 183 7.03 0.60 -0.54
N THR A 184 7.53 0.41 0.69
CA THR A 184 7.03 1.13 1.87
C THR A 184 7.10 2.64 1.68
N PHE A 185 8.23 3.13 1.16
CA PHE A 185 8.42 4.54 0.87
C PHE A 185 7.55 4.99 -0.32
N THR A 186 7.50 4.21 -1.40
CA THR A 186 6.69 4.48 -2.60
C THR A 186 5.21 4.61 -2.27
N THR A 187 4.63 3.66 -1.55
CA THR A 187 3.21 3.69 -1.15
C THR A 187 2.91 4.89 -0.27
N SER A 188 3.86 5.27 0.60
CA SER A 188 3.76 6.46 1.47
C SER A 188 3.89 7.78 0.68
N ALA A 189 4.76 7.81 -0.34
CA ALA A 189 4.91 8.93 -1.26
C ALA A 189 3.66 9.14 -2.12
N ILE A 190 3.05 8.07 -2.61
CA ILE A 190 1.80 8.13 -3.38
C ILE A 190 0.65 8.60 -2.48
N LEU A 191 0.49 8.07 -1.24
CA LEU A 191 -0.50 8.60 -0.28
C LEU A 191 -0.31 10.11 -0.09
N THR A 192 0.95 10.55 0.05
CA THR A 192 1.27 11.95 0.28
C THR A 192 0.86 12.83 -0.90
N CYS A 193 1.12 12.39 -2.13
CA CYS A 193 0.68 13.07 -3.36
C CYS A 193 -0.85 13.07 -3.50
N LEU A 194 -1.50 11.95 -3.23
CA LEU A 194 -2.93 11.78 -3.51
C LEU A 194 -3.83 12.39 -2.46
N TYR A 195 -3.42 12.42 -1.19
CA TYR A 195 -4.30 12.77 -0.09
C TYR A 195 -3.76 13.91 0.79
N LEU A 196 -2.44 14.03 0.97
CA LEU A 196 -1.82 14.95 1.93
C LEU A 196 -1.23 16.22 1.30
N GLY A 197 -1.57 16.59 0.07
CA GLY A 197 -1.13 17.87 -0.50
C GLY A 197 0.27 17.86 -1.11
N GLY A 198 0.94 16.71 -1.24
CA GLY A 198 2.31 16.63 -1.75
C GLY A 198 3.25 17.63 -1.06
N TRP A 199 3.81 18.55 -1.84
CA TRP A 199 4.72 19.60 -1.35
C TRP A 199 4.04 20.80 -0.67
N HIS A 200 2.71 20.94 -0.71
CA HIS A 200 2.02 22.05 -0.06
C HIS A 200 2.03 21.89 1.46
N LEU A 201 2.63 22.83 2.20
CA LEU A 201 2.84 22.68 3.64
C LEU A 201 1.55 22.60 4.45
N LEU A 202 0.58 23.44 4.11
CA LEU A 202 -0.73 23.52 4.76
C LEU A 202 -1.84 23.40 3.72
N PRO A 203 -3.04 22.90 4.11
CA PRO A 203 -4.18 22.79 3.22
C PRO A 203 -4.61 24.16 2.68
N PHE A 204 -4.43 25.23 3.46
CA PHE A 204 -4.63 26.61 3.06
C PHE A 204 -3.29 27.34 3.03
N ASP A 205 -3.13 28.34 2.15
CA ASP A 205 -1.93 29.18 2.09
C ASP A 205 -1.88 30.19 3.25
N LEU A 206 -1.73 29.68 4.48
CA LEU A 206 -1.49 30.53 5.64
C LEU A 206 -0.10 31.14 5.50
N PHE A 207 -0.02 32.47 5.56
CA PHE A 207 1.21 33.27 5.47
C PHE A 207 1.93 33.28 4.11
N GLY A 208 1.30 32.83 3.02
CA GLY A 208 1.92 32.85 1.68
C GLY A 208 3.09 31.87 1.52
N VAL A 209 3.19 30.86 2.39
CA VAL A 209 4.29 29.90 2.38
C VAL A 209 4.23 29.01 1.14
N ASN A 210 3.03 28.59 0.72
CA ASN A 210 2.86 27.75 -0.47
C ASN A 210 3.20 28.55 -1.75
N SER A 211 2.81 29.82 -1.80
CA SER A 211 3.14 30.73 -2.90
C SER A 211 4.63 31.09 -2.93
N TRP A 212 5.27 31.26 -1.77
CA TRP A 212 6.73 31.43 -1.66
C TRP A 212 7.49 30.19 -2.13
N MET A 213 7.07 28.98 -1.76
CA MET A 213 7.70 27.73 -2.20
C MET A 213 7.60 27.51 -3.72
N GLY A 214 6.53 28.00 -4.35
CA GLY A 214 6.37 28.00 -5.80
C GLY A 214 7.16 29.10 -6.54
N GLY A 215 7.36 30.26 -5.91
CA GLY A 215 7.93 31.47 -6.54
C GLY A 215 9.40 31.79 -6.22
N ALA A 216 9.95 31.28 -5.12
CA ALA A 216 11.28 31.67 -4.60
C ALA A 216 12.49 31.01 -5.31
N GLY A 217 12.33 30.59 -6.56
CA GLY A 217 13.41 29.96 -7.34
C GLY A 217 13.91 28.64 -6.72
N MET A 218 15.22 28.44 -6.68
CA MET A 218 15.83 27.18 -6.21
C MET A 218 15.57 26.91 -4.73
N LEU A 219 15.54 27.93 -3.88
CA LEU A 219 15.29 27.78 -2.43
C LEU A 219 13.86 27.31 -2.15
N GLY A 220 12.87 27.86 -2.87
CA GLY A 220 11.47 27.43 -2.76
C GLY A 220 11.29 25.96 -3.17
N ARG A 221 11.95 25.53 -4.24
CA ARG A 221 11.93 24.12 -4.68
C ARG A 221 12.58 23.17 -3.68
N LEU A 222 13.72 23.55 -3.08
CA LEU A 222 14.36 22.74 -2.04
C LEU A 222 13.49 22.64 -0.79
N ALA A 223 12.85 23.73 -0.38
CA ALA A 223 11.87 23.71 0.71
C ALA A 223 10.68 22.80 0.39
N ALA A 224 10.16 22.84 -0.84
CA ALA A 224 9.09 21.96 -1.31
C ALA A 224 9.47 20.47 -1.24
N VAL A 225 10.66 20.11 -1.71
CA VAL A 225 11.19 18.75 -1.61
C VAL A 225 11.34 18.34 -0.13
N PHE A 226 11.86 19.22 0.71
CA PHE A 226 12.00 18.95 2.14
C PHE A 226 10.64 18.69 2.82
N VAL A 227 9.64 19.52 2.56
CA VAL A 227 8.28 19.35 3.10
C VAL A 227 7.66 18.04 2.61
N PHE A 228 7.80 17.73 1.33
CA PHE A 228 7.35 16.46 0.77
C PHE A 228 8.01 15.28 1.50
N LEU A 229 9.33 15.28 1.63
CA LEU A 229 10.07 14.22 2.32
C LEU A 229 9.65 14.08 3.79
N VAL A 230 9.48 15.18 4.51
CA VAL A 230 9.01 15.16 5.91
C VAL A 230 7.64 14.48 6.02
N LYS A 231 6.72 14.76 5.11
CA LYS A 231 5.40 14.09 5.10
C LYS A 231 5.51 12.62 4.76
N VAL A 232 6.31 12.25 3.76
CA VAL A 232 6.52 10.84 3.43
C VAL A 232 7.10 10.10 4.64
N TRP A 233 8.10 10.67 5.32
CA TRP A 233 8.64 10.10 6.55
C TRP A 233 7.63 10.04 7.69
N ALA A 234 6.72 11.02 7.81
CA ALA A 234 5.65 10.97 8.79
C ALA A 234 4.66 9.82 8.51
N VAL A 235 4.34 9.56 7.24
CA VAL A 235 3.50 8.42 6.85
C VAL A 235 4.24 7.10 7.08
N VAL A 236 5.52 6.99 6.73
CA VAL A 236 6.34 5.81 7.04
C VAL A 236 6.43 5.58 8.55
N PHE A 237 6.61 6.63 9.34
CA PHE A 237 6.57 6.54 10.80
C PHE A 237 5.20 6.03 11.28
N PHE A 238 4.10 6.50 10.68
CA PHE A 238 2.76 6.04 11.00
C PHE A 238 2.55 4.56 10.65
N THR A 239 3.02 4.09 9.50
CA THR A 239 2.93 2.66 9.13
C THR A 239 3.78 1.79 10.05
N MET A 240 4.96 2.25 10.47
CA MET A 240 5.80 1.57 11.46
C MET A 240 5.15 1.57 12.86
N TRP A 241 4.44 2.64 13.22
CA TRP A 241 3.69 2.69 14.48
C TRP A 241 2.50 1.71 14.48
N ILE A 242 1.80 1.57 13.35
CA ILE A 242 0.76 0.54 13.18
C ILE A 242 1.36 -0.86 13.38
N ARG A 243 2.52 -1.13 12.78
CA ARG A 243 3.27 -2.37 12.98
C ARG A 243 3.56 -2.67 14.45
N ALA A 244 3.91 -1.66 15.23
CA ALA A 244 4.22 -1.83 16.66
C ALA A 244 2.97 -2.01 17.55
N THR A 245 1.78 -1.62 17.08
CA THR A 245 0.57 -1.53 17.91
C THR A 245 -0.46 -2.61 17.61
N LEU A 246 -0.62 -3.02 16.35
CA LEU A 246 -1.64 -3.98 15.96
C LEU A 246 -1.14 -5.42 16.01
N PRO A 247 -1.95 -6.36 16.53
CA PRO A 247 -1.62 -7.77 16.49
C PRO A 247 -1.72 -8.31 15.06
N ARG A 248 -0.92 -9.33 14.78
CA ARG A 248 -0.93 -10.06 13.51
C ARG A 248 -2.28 -10.76 13.27
N ILE A 249 -2.78 -10.70 12.03
CA ILE A 249 -4.10 -11.24 11.63
C ILE A 249 -3.91 -12.52 10.82
N ARG A 250 -4.86 -13.47 10.90
CA ARG A 250 -4.82 -14.71 10.09
C ARG A 250 -5.19 -14.45 8.62
N VAL A 251 -4.63 -15.23 7.69
CA VAL A 251 -4.89 -15.16 6.23
C VAL A 251 -6.38 -15.14 5.91
N ASP A 252 -7.17 -16.02 6.52
CA ASP A 252 -8.61 -16.11 6.22
C ASP A 252 -9.34 -14.81 6.54
N GLN A 253 -8.99 -14.18 7.67
CA GLN A 253 -9.59 -12.92 8.12
C GLN A 253 -9.11 -11.75 7.27
N LEU A 254 -7.84 -11.77 6.84
CA LEU A 254 -7.28 -10.83 5.90
C LEU A 254 -8.04 -10.86 4.57
N MET A 255 -8.17 -12.05 3.97
CA MET A 255 -8.88 -12.21 2.70
C MET A 255 -10.35 -11.83 2.82
N GLU A 256 -11.01 -12.20 3.92
CA GLU A 256 -12.39 -11.79 4.19
C GLU A 256 -12.52 -10.27 4.31
N PHE A 257 -11.58 -9.59 4.98
CA PHE A 257 -11.57 -8.14 5.12
C PHE A 257 -11.38 -7.42 3.78
N GLY A 258 -10.43 -7.87 2.95
CA GLY A 258 -10.22 -7.32 1.60
C GLY A 258 -11.47 -7.44 0.73
N TRP A 259 -12.00 -8.66 0.59
CA TRP A 259 -13.11 -8.94 -0.32
C TRP A 259 -14.47 -8.45 0.17
N LYS A 260 -14.79 -8.61 1.46
CA LYS A 260 -16.12 -8.28 1.98
C LYS A 260 -16.24 -6.87 2.54
N ALA A 261 -15.13 -6.24 2.92
CA ALA A 261 -15.16 -4.87 3.47
C ALA A 261 -14.52 -3.86 2.52
N LEU A 262 -13.24 -4.01 2.17
CA LEU A 262 -12.52 -2.96 1.43
C LEU A 262 -13.04 -2.76 0.01
N ILE A 263 -13.34 -3.83 -0.73
CA ILE A 263 -13.87 -3.70 -2.11
C ILE A 263 -15.24 -3.00 -2.11
N PRO A 264 -16.25 -3.41 -1.33
CA PRO A 264 -17.53 -2.70 -1.29
C PRO A 264 -17.41 -1.24 -0.83
N ILE A 265 -16.56 -0.97 0.17
CA ILE A 265 -16.36 0.40 0.68
C ILE A 265 -15.70 1.28 -0.39
N SER A 266 -14.67 0.79 -1.08
CA SER A 266 -13.99 1.55 -2.14
C SER A 266 -14.88 1.78 -3.35
N LEU A 267 -15.64 0.79 -3.79
CA LEU A 267 -16.64 0.95 -4.86
C LEU A 267 -17.71 1.98 -4.47
N GLY A 268 -18.26 1.87 -3.27
CA GLY A 268 -19.22 2.84 -2.74
C GLY A 268 -18.63 4.25 -2.68
N GLY A 269 -17.39 4.40 -2.23
CA GLY A 269 -16.70 5.69 -2.18
C GLY A 269 -16.47 6.30 -3.56
N VAL A 270 -16.07 5.51 -4.55
CA VAL A 270 -15.95 5.96 -5.95
C VAL A 270 -17.29 6.42 -6.49
N LEU A 271 -18.37 5.65 -6.28
CA LEU A 271 -19.72 5.99 -6.73
C LEU A 271 -20.22 7.29 -6.10
N VAL A 272 -20.04 7.44 -4.79
CA VAL A 272 -20.42 8.67 -4.06
C VAL A 272 -19.65 9.87 -4.59
N ASN A 273 -18.33 9.74 -4.77
CA ASN A 273 -17.50 10.81 -5.33
C ASN A 273 -17.96 11.20 -6.74
N GLY A 274 -18.25 10.22 -7.60
CA GLY A 274 -18.78 10.46 -8.94
C GLY A 274 -20.15 11.15 -8.93
N LEU A 275 -21.08 10.70 -8.09
CA LEU A 275 -22.43 11.26 -8.01
C LEU A 275 -22.43 12.71 -7.53
N VAL A 276 -21.63 13.04 -6.50
CA VAL A 276 -21.62 14.41 -5.97
C VAL A 276 -21.01 15.40 -6.96
N ILE A 277 -20.01 15.00 -7.73
CA ILE A 277 -19.42 15.86 -8.77
C ILE A 277 -20.37 16.05 -9.96
N ALA A 278 -21.22 15.06 -10.26
CA ALA A 278 -22.22 15.17 -11.31
C ALA A 278 -23.34 16.18 -10.99
N LEU A 279 -23.52 16.56 -9.72
CA LEU A 279 -24.54 17.54 -9.33
C LEU A 279 -24.17 18.96 -9.81
N PRO A 280 -25.14 19.76 -10.29
CA PRO A 280 -24.90 21.10 -10.86
C PRO A 280 -24.64 22.18 -9.80
N PHE A 281 -23.89 21.87 -8.74
CA PHE A 281 -23.45 22.81 -7.71
C PHE A 281 -22.06 23.37 -8.01
N SER A 282 -21.67 24.44 -7.30
CA SER A 282 -20.30 24.96 -7.38
C SER A 282 -19.28 23.94 -6.83
N ARG A 283 -18.06 23.92 -7.37
CA ARG A 283 -17.01 22.97 -6.95
C ARG A 283 -16.72 23.03 -5.44
N SER A 284 -16.76 24.22 -4.85
CA SER A 284 -16.59 24.38 -3.40
C SER A 284 -17.74 23.75 -2.60
N ALA A 285 -18.99 23.88 -3.05
CA ALA A 285 -20.14 23.24 -2.43
C ALA A 285 -20.10 21.71 -2.59
N GLN A 286 -19.66 21.20 -3.74
CA GLN A 286 -19.45 19.77 -3.97
C GLN A 286 -18.41 19.19 -2.99
N PHE A 287 -17.26 19.87 -2.82
CA PHE A 287 -16.23 19.46 -1.86
C PHE A 287 -16.72 19.52 -0.42
N GLY A 288 -17.49 20.55 -0.05
CA GLY A 288 -18.12 20.65 1.27
C GLY A 288 -19.13 19.54 1.54
N MET A 289 -19.97 19.20 0.56
CA MET A 289 -20.94 18.11 0.65
C MET A 289 -20.23 16.75 0.77
N LEU A 290 -19.18 16.51 -0.01
CA LEU A 290 -18.37 15.30 0.08
C LEU A 290 -17.69 15.15 1.43
N ALA A 291 -17.09 16.23 1.94
CA ALA A 291 -16.48 16.22 3.26
C ALA A 291 -17.53 15.90 4.33
N ALA A 292 -18.66 16.61 4.34
CA ALA A 292 -19.73 16.39 5.31
C ALA A 292 -20.25 14.95 5.28
N LEU A 293 -20.49 14.40 4.09
CA LEU A 293 -20.98 13.04 3.93
C LEU A 293 -19.94 12.00 4.39
N ASN A 294 -18.67 12.15 3.98
CA ASN A 294 -17.62 11.22 4.40
C ASN A 294 -17.38 11.26 5.92
N TRP A 295 -17.38 12.46 6.52
CA TRP A 295 -17.24 12.60 7.98
C TRP A 295 -18.46 12.06 8.74
N ALA A 296 -19.67 12.26 8.22
CA ALA A 296 -20.88 11.68 8.80
C ALA A 296 -20.86 10.15 8.75
N LEU A 297 -20.49 9.57 7.60
CA LEU A 297 -20.33 8.13 7.43
C LEU A 297 -19.22 7.56 8.33
N LEU A 298 -18.10 8.26 8.45
CA LEU A 298 -17.00 7.87 9.34
C LEU A 298 -17.44 7.93 10.81
N ALA A 299 -18.13 8.99 11.23
CA ALA A 299 -18.66 9.11 12.58
C ALA A 299 -19.69 8.02 12.90
N LEU A 300 -20.57 7.70 11.95
CA LEU A 300 -21.53 6.60 12.06
C LEU A 300 -20.81 5.26 12.18
N ALA A 301 -19.79 5.01 11.36
CA ALA A 301 -19.00 3.78 11.43
C ALA A 301 -18.29 3.62 12.78
N LEU A 302 -17.71 4.70 13.32
CA LEU A 302 -17.09 4.71 14.64
C LEU A 302 -18.12 4.53 15.77
N ALA A 303 -19.31 5.11 15.65
CA ALA A 303 -20.39 4.96 16.63
C ALA A 303 -20.93 3.52 16.67
N LEU A 304 -21.16 2.91 15.50
CA LEU A 304 -21.56 1.51 15.37
C LEU A 304 -20.44 0.56 15.84
N GLY A 305 -19.17 0.92 15.60
CA GLY A 305 -18.00 0.17 16.05
C GLY A 305 -17.86 0.15 17.57
N LYS A 306 -18.17 1.25 18.27
CA LYS A 306 -18.17 1.29 19.74
C LYS A 306 -19.23 0.38 20.37
N GLY A 307 -20.35 0.14 19.69
CA GLY A 307 -21.43 -0.75 20.14
C GLY A 307 -21.11 -2.24 19.98
N LYS A 308 -20.23 -2.60 19.04
CA LYS A 308 -19.72 -3.96 18.87
C LYS A 308 -18.33 -4.06 19.51
N ARG A 309 -18.28 -4.17 20.85
CA ARG A 309 -17.14 -4.89 21.45
C ARG A 309 -17.16 -6.27 20.81
N VAL A 310 -16.20 -6.54 19.93
CA VAL A 310 -15.95 -7.87 19.41
C VAL A 310 -15.65 -8.72 20.63
N THR A 311 -16.65 -9.43 21.12
CA THR A 311 -16.44 -10.59 21.97
C THR A 311 -15.61 -11.52 21.11
N MET A 312 -14.30 -11.56 21.38
CA MET A 312 -13.45 -12.62 20.84
C MET A 312 -14.19 -13.92 21.12
N GLY A 313 -14.62 -14.57 20.03
CA GLY A 313 -15.57 -15.65 20.09
C GLY A 313 -15.09 -16.74 21.05
N SER A 314 -15.98 -17.08 21.97
CA SER A 314 -16.06 -18.43 22.54
C SER A 314 -15.76 -19.47 21.45
N PRO A 315 -14.95 -20.50 21.74
CA PRO A 315 -14.61 -21.52 20.76
C PRO A 315 -15.91 -22.12 20.19
N ARG A 316 -16.03 -22.09 18.86
CA ARG A 316 -17.15 -22.70 18.12
C ARG A 316 -17.38 -24.12 18.66
N LYS A 317 -18.49 -24.32 19.38
CA LYS A 317 -19.09 -25.64 19.62
C LYS A 317 -19.54 -26.17 18.26
N GLY A 318 -18.66 -26.90 17.59
CA GLY A 318 -18.94 -27.44 16.26
C GLY A 318 -17.83 -28.31 15.68
N ILE A 319 -16.92 -28.84 16.51
CA ILE A 319 -16.06 -29.96 16.11
C ILE A 319 -16.71 -31.20 16.71
N THR A 320 -17.50 -31.89 15.89
CA THR A 320 -17.78 -33.32 16.09
C THR A 320 -16.43 -34.01 16.26
N ARG A 321 -16.20 -34.57 17.47
CA ARG A 321 -15.05 -35.44 17.71
C ARG A 321 -15.11 -36.56 16.67
N VAL A 322 -14.17 -36.56 15.73
CA VAL A 322 -13.85 -37.77 14.97
C VAL A 322 -13.22 -38.71 15.98
N THR A 323 -14.02 -39.64 16.50
CA THR A 323 -13.54 -40.77 17.30
C THR A 323 -12.68 -41.62 16.39
N VAL A 324 -11.37 -41.56 16.60
CA VAL A 324 -10.43 -42.54 16.04
C VAL A 324 -10.80 -43.88 16.67
N PRO A 325 -11.16 -44.92 15.90
CA PRO A 325 -11.37 -46.24 16.47
C PRO A 325 -10.03 -46.76 17.02
N GLU A 326 -10.02 -47.15 18.30
CA GLU A 326 -8.92 -47.87 18.92
C GLU A 326 -8.56 -49.08 18.05
N ARG A 327 -7.34 -49.10 17.52
CA ARG A 327 -6.74 -50.34 17.03
C ARG A 327 -6.62 -51.27 18.23
N SER A 328 -7.50 -52.27 18.28
CA SER A 328 -7.38 -53.44 19.12
C SER A 328 -5.99 -54.04 18.93
N ARG A 329 -5.23 -54.12 20.03
CA ARG A 329 -4.04 -54.94 20.12
C ARG A 329 -4.45 -56.40 19.87
N VAL A 330 -3.90 -56.99 18.82
CA VAL A 330 -3.55 -58.42 18.72
C VAL A 330 -2.21 -58.48 18.01
#